data_AF-A0A2E8WEP9-F1
#
_entry.id   AF-A0A2E8WEP9-F1
#
_cell.length_a   1.000
_cell.length_b   1.000
_cell.length_c   1.000
_cell.angle_alpha   90.00
_cell.angle_beta   90.00
_cell.angle_gamma   90.00
#
_symmetry.space_group_name_H-M   'P 1'
#
loop_
_entity.id
_entity.type
_entity.pdbx_description
1 polymer ?
#
loop_
_entity_poly.entity_id
_entity_poly.type
_entity_poly.pdbx_seq_one_letter_code
_entity_poly.pdbx_strand_id
1 'polypeptide(L)'
;MHELVQVQQRVKGQEGQSLLARSVREGVAVYVTELVTGRDTQTAPMGYGRLHEAALWEKFQSVIGGNDASAWLSNGTSAVDRPAELGYFIGSQICKAYARRVGKRDETIRSFLEAEDLVAIYRESGYGPR
;
A
#
# COMPACT_ATOMS: atom_id res chain seq x y z
N MET A 1 -9.58 13.05 -0.59
CA MET A 1 -9.83 12.08 0.50
C MET A 1 -8.54 11.36 0.89
N HIS A 2 -7.79 10.80 -0.06
CA HIS A 2 -6.49 10.15 0.14
C HIS A 2 -5.55 10.86 1.14
N GLU A 3 -5.15 12.10 0.85
CA GLU A 3 -4.25 12.89 1.72
C GLU A 3 -4.81 13.12 3.14
N LEU A 4 -6.13 13.20 3.29
CA LEU A 4 -6.75 13.36 4.61
C LEU A 4 -6.54 12.11 5.48
N VAL A 5 -6.58 10.92 4.88
CA VAL A 5 -6.33 9.67 5.61
C VAL A 5 -4.89 9.63 6.11
N GLN A 6 -3.93 10.07 5.30
CA GLN A 6 -2.53 10.10 5.69
C GLN A 6 -2.23 11.03 6.87
N VAL A 7 -2.97 12.14 7.01
CA VAL A 7 -2.89 13.06 8.16
C VAL A 7 -3.40 12.40 9.44
N GLN A 8 -4.39 11.53 9.32
CA GLN A 8 -5.02 10.86 10.48
C GLN A 8 -4.24 9.65 10.98
N GLN A 9 -3.27 9.14 10.21
CA GLN A 9 -2.43 8.02 10.62
C GLN A 9 -1.42 8.46 11.69
N ARG A 10 -1.36 7.73 12.82
CA ARG A 10 -0.43 8.02 13.93
C ARG A 10 1.04 7.68 13.67
N VAL A 11 1.36 7.19 12.48
CA VAL A 11 2.70 6.71 12.10
C VAL A 11 3.70 7.88 12.17
N LYS A 12 4.62 7.83 13.14
CA LYS A 12 5.64 8.86 13.36
C LYS A 12 6.68 8.84 12.22
N GLY A 13 6.91 10.02 11.60
CA GLY A 13 8.05 10.34 10.71
C GLY A 13 8.13 9.53 9.41
N GLN A 14 8.18 10.20 8.26
CA GLN A 14 8.45 9.54 6.95
C GLN A 14 9.92 9.12 6.80
N GLU A 15 10.82 9.72 7.57
CA GLU A 15 12.27 9.50 7.47
C GLU A 15 12.68 8.15 8.06
N GLY A 16 13.35 7.32 7.25
CA GLY A 16 13.87 6.02 7.67
C GLY A 16 12.89 4.84 7.59
N GLN A 17 11.66 5.05 7.10
CA GLN A 17 10.72 3.95 6.88
C GLN A 17 11.12 3.09 5.68
N SER A 18 10.96 1.77 5.82
CA SER A 18 11.20 0.83 4.72
C SER A 18 10.23 1.06 3.56
N LEU A 19 10.60 0.60 2.37
CA LEU A 19 9.74 0.58 1.19
C LEU A 19 8.37 -0.05 1.50
N LEU A 20 8.37 -1.14 2.26
CA LEU A 20 7.15 -1.81 2.70
C LEU A 20 6.28 -0.92 3.56
N ALA A 21 6.83 -0.31 4.61
CA ALA A 21 6.07 0.54 5.52
C ALA A 21 5.44 1.73 4.77
N ARG A 22 6.22 2.38 3.90
CA ARG A 22 5.73 3.47 3.06
C ARG A 22 4.62 3.01 2.11
N SER A 23 4.80 1.88 1.44
CA SER A 23 3.79 1.32 0.53
C SER A 23 2.50 0.97 1.28
N VAL A 24 2.59 0.33 2.45
CA VAL A 24 1.41 0.01 3.29
C VAL A 24 0.70 1.29 3.73
N ARG A 25 1.44 2.35 4.10
CA ARG A 25 0.86 3.65 4.45
C ARG A 25 0.00 4.21 3.32
N GLU A 26 0.53 4.23 2.10
CA GLU A 26 -0.22 4.63 0.90
C GLU A 26 -1.42 3.70 0.64
N GLY A 27 -1.21 2.40 0.82
CA GLY A 27 -2.24 1.38 0.71
C GLY A 27 -3.44 1.61 1.65
N VAL A 28 -3.19 2.05 2.88
CA VAL A 28 -4.24 2.43 3.83
C VAL A 28 -5.06 3.60 3.29
N ALA A 29 -4.41 4.65 2.79
CA ALA A 29 -5.10 5.82 2.26
C ALA A 29 -5.94 5.48 1.03
N VAL A 30 -5.44 4.62 0.14
CA VAL A 30 -6.20 4.05 -0.99
C VAL A 30 -7.39 3.24 -0.49
N TYR A 31 -7.17 2.25 0.39
CA TYR A 31 -8.22 1.36 0.89
C TYR A 31 -9.34 2.11 1.60
N VAL A 32 -9.01 3.03 2.51
CA VAL A 32 -10.02 3.82 3.24
C VAL A 32 -10.79 4.72 2.26
N THR A 33 -10.12 5.28 1.25
CA THR A 33 -10.80 6.07 0.21
C THR A 33 -11.80 5.21 -0.57
N GLU A 34 -11.41 4.01 -1.01
CA GLU A 34 -12.30 3.08 -1.72
C GLU A 34 -13.47 2.64 -0.83
N LEU A 35 -13.20 2.36 0.44
CA LEU A 35 -14.20 1.94 1.42
C LEU A 35 -15.25 3.01 1.66
N VAL A 36 -14.85 4.28 1.82
CA VAL A 36 -15.77 5.40 2.07
C VAL A 36 -16.53 5.80 0.81
N THR A 37 -15.88 5.75 -0.35
CA THR A 37 -16.51 6.14 -1.63
C THR A 37 -17.36 5.03 -2.24
N GLY A 38 -17.16 3.78 -1.83
CA GLY A 38 -17.78 2.61 -2.45
C GLY A 38 -17.30 2.36 -3.89
N ARG A 39 -16.15 2.93 -4.28
CA ARG A 39 -15.63 2.88 -5.64
C ARG A 39 -14.16 2.51 -5.62
N ASP A 40 -13.78 1.66 -6.57
CA ASP A 40 -12.39 1.34 -6.84
C ASP A 40 -11.59 2.57 -7.31
N THR A 41 -10.34 2.68 -6.88
CA THR A 41 -9.41 3.69 -7.37
C THR A 41 -8.99 3.34 -8.79
N GLN A 42 -9.26 4.23 -9.74
CA GLN A 42 -8.98 4.04 -11.16
C GLN A 42 -7.82 4.91 -11.66
N THR A 43 -6.66 4.79 -11.03
CA THR A 43 -5.43 5.45 -11.48
C THR A 43 -4.61 4.51 -12.37
N ALA A 44 -3.68 5.06 -13.17
CA ALA A 44 -2.78 4.28 -14.01
C ALA A 44 -2.01 3.16 -13.26
N PRO A 45 -1.40 3.39 -12.07
CA PRO A 45 -0.77 2.32 -11.31
C PRO A 45 -1.74 1.25 -10.82
N MET A 46 -2.99 1.61 -10.48
CA MET A 46 -4.01 0.63 -10.10
C MET A 46 -4.40 -0.27 -11.27
N GLY A 47 -4.63 0.32 -12.45
CA GLY A 47 -5.01 -0.42 -13.65
C GLY A 47 -3.90 -1.37 -14.11
N TYR A 48 -2.68 -0.85 -14.24
CA TYR A 48 -1.51 -1.67 -14.59
C TYR A 48 -1.24 -2.74 -13.52
N GLY A 49 -1.32 -2.36 -12.25
CA GLY A 49 -1.12 -3.26 -11.12
C GLY A 49 -2.00 -4.51 -11.20
N ARG A 50 -3.30 -4.35 -11.46
CA ARG A 50 -4.26 -5.48 -11.58
C ARG A 50 -3.88 -6.47 -12.68
N LEU A 51 -3.27 -6.00 -13.77
CA LEU A 51 -2.86 -6.84 -14.90
C LEU A 51 -1.52 -7.54 -14.66
N HIS A 52 -0.69 -7.00 -13.77
CA HIS A 52 0.70 -7.41 -13.57
C HIS A 52 1.02 -7.76 -12.11
N GLU A 53 0.01 -8.07 -11.29
CA GLU A 53 0.14 -8.17 -9.83
C GLU A 53 1.21 -9.17 -9.39
N ALA A 54 1.21 -10.39 -9.93
CA ALA A 54 2.19 -11.42 -9.59
C ALA A 54 3.63 -11.01 -9.94
N ALA A 55 3.84 -10.47 -11.15
CA ALA A 55 5.16 -10.03 -11.61
C ALA A 55 5.67 -8.80 -10.84
N LEU A 56 4.78 -7.89 -10.46
CA LEU A 56 5.11 -6.76 -9.60
C LEU A 56 5.45 -7.24 -8.19
N TRP A 57 4.70 -8.19 -7.67
CA TRP A 57 4.94 -8.74 -6.33
C TRP A 57 6.29 -9.43 -6.23
N GLU A 58 6.67 -10.25 -7.21
CA GLU A 58 7.99 -10.89 -7.26
C GLU A 58 9.13 -9.86 -7.19
N LYS A 59 9.04 -8.79 -8.01
CA LYS A 59 10.02 -7.69 -7.99
C LYS A 59 10.01 -6.90 -6.69
N PHE A 60 8.83 -6.72 -6.08
CA PHE A 60 8.70 -6.00 -4.83
C PHE A 60 9.30 -6.81 -3.67
N GLN A 61 9.06 -8.12 -3.65
CA GLN A 61 9.59 -9.03 -2.63
C GLN A 61 11.12 -9.02 -2.58
N SER A 62 11.81 -8.94 -3.72
CA SER A 62 13.27 -8.91 -3.73
C SER A 62 13.87 -7.68 -3.05
N VAL A 63 13.08 -6.60 -2.88
CA VAL A 63 13.52 -5.33 -2.29
C VAL A 63 12.71 -4.92 -1.05
N ILE A 64 11.78 -5.77 -0.58
CA ILE A 64 10.78 -5.42 0.44
C ILE A 64 11.37 -4.95 1.78
N GLY A 65 12.54 -5.45 2.14
CA GLY A 65 13.26 -5.10 3.37
C GLY A 65 14.15 -3.84 3.24
N GLY A 66 14.26 -3.28 2.04
CA GLY A 66 15.09 -2.11 1.77
C GLY A 66 14.39 -0.79 2.09
N ASN A 67 15.19 0.27 2.21
CA ASN A 67 14.70 1.65 2.38
C ASN A 67 14.66 2.42 1.05
N ASP A 68 15.26 1.88 -0.01
CA ASP A 68 15.18 2.48 -1.34
C ASP A 68 13.80 2.23 -1.93
N ALA A 69 13.00 3.30 -1.99
CA ALA A 69 11.70 3.27 -2.63
C ALA A 69 11.67 4.00 -3.97
N SER A 70 12.80 4.48 -4.49
CA SER A 70 12.87 5.30 -5.71
C SER A 70 12.34 4.59 -6.96
N ALA A 71 12.33 3.27 -6.97
CA ALA A 71 11.74 2.47 -8.04
C ALA A 71 10.22 2.28 -7.90
N TRP A 72 9.61 2.61 -6.76
CA TRP A 72 8.23 2.24 -6.43
C TRP A 72 7.35 3.41 -6.00
N LEU A 73 7.96 4.45 -5.42
CA LEU A 73 7.33 5.61 -4.83
C LEU A 73 8.10 6.88 -5.23
N SER A 74 7.38 7.98 -5.42
CA SER A 74 7.94 9.28 -5.83
C SER A 74 8.79 9.23 -7.11
N ASN A 75 8.38 8.41 -8.08
CA ASN A 75 9.17 8.05 -9.26
C ASN A 75 8.58 8.56 -10.59
N GLY A 76 7.75 9.61 -10.52
CA GLY A 76 7.03 10.18 -11.66
C GLY A 76 7.89 10.56 -12.87
N THR A 77 9.14 10.99 -12.66
CA THR A 77 10.05 11.44 -13.72
C THR A 77 11.01 10.36 -14.22
N SER A 78 11.16 9.26 -13.49
CA SER A 78 12.10 8.17 -13.79
C SER A 78 11.42 6.90 -14.31
N ALA A 79 10.09 6.81 -14.21
CA ALA A 79 9.32 5.70 -14.74
C ALA A 79 9.16 5.80 -16.26
N VAL A 80 9.71 4.82 -17.01
CA VAL A 80 9.72 4.82 -18.48
C VAL A 80 8.75 3.77 -19.06
N ASP A 81 8.88 2.50 -18.63
CA ASP A 81 8.15 1.37 -19.24
C ASP A 81 6.96 0.87 -18.40
N ARG A 82 6.64 1.57 -17.31
CA ARG A 82 5.51 1.25 -16.42
C ARG A 82 5.03 2.52 -15.72
N PRO A 83 3.78 2.57 -15.24
CA PRO A 83 3.31 3.71 -14.46
C PRO A 83 4.17 3.95 -13.22
N ALA A 84 4.30 5.22 -12.85
CA ALA A 84 4.86 5.62 -11.57
C ALA A 84 3.96 5.21 -10.39
N GLU A 85 4.50 5.26 -9.18
CA GLU A 85 3.77 5.05 -7.91
C GLU A 85 3.17 3.63 -7.74
N LEU A 86 3.77 2.61 -8.34
CA LEU A 86 3.30 1.22 -8.22
C LEU A 86 3.37 0.66 -6.78
N GLY A 87 4.12 1.30 -5.88
CA GLY A 87 4.08 1.00 -4.45
C GLY A 87 2.70 1.20 -3.84
N TYR A 88 1.90 2.15 -4.35
CA TYR A 88 0.51 2.35 -3.93
C TYR A 88 -0.34 1.11 -4.23
N PHE A 89 -0.14 0.51 -5.40
CA PHE A 89 -0.85 -0.70 -5.79
C PHE A 89 -0.54 -1.85 -4.85
N ILE A 90 0.74 -2.17 -4.67
CA ILE A 90 1.17 -3.26 -3.78
C ILE A 90 0.67 -3.03 -2.35
N GLY A 91 0.85 -1.82 -1.82
CA GLY A 91 0.35 -1.44 -0.51
C GLY A 91 -1.15 -1.64 -0.35
N SER A 92 -1.93 -1.23 -1.36
CA SER A 92 -3.39 -1.40 -1.34
C SER A 92 -3.80 -2.87 -1.31
N GLN A 93 -3.10 -3.76 -2.04
CA GLN A 93 -3.42 -5.18 -2.03
C GLN A 93 -3.07 -5.84 -0.70
N ILE A 94 -1.96 -5.45 -0.07
CA ILE A 94 -1.63 -5.86 1.31
C ILE A 94 -2.74 -5.46 2.27
N CYS A 95 -3.21 -4.21 2.22
CA CYS A 95 -4.29 -3.72 3.07
C CYS A 95 -5.61 -4.46 2.82
N LYS A 96 -5.95 -4.72 1.54
CA LYS A 96 -7.12 -5.51 1.17
C LYS A 96 -7.05 -6.94 1.70
N ALA A 97 -5.88 -7.59 1.61
CA ALA A 97 -5.67 -8.93 2.15
C ALA A 97 -5.82 -8.96 3.68
N TYR A 98 -5.21 -7.99 4.39
CA TYR A 98 -5.38 -7.82 5.83
C TYR A 98 -6.84 -7.62 6.22
N ALA A 99 -7.55 -6.71 5.54
CA ALA A 99 -8.96 -6.44 5.80
C ALA A 99 -9.83 -7.70 5.63
N ARG A 100 -9.58 -8.51 4.59
CA ARG A 100 -10.27 -9.79 4.36
C ARG A 100 -10.03 -10.78 5.51
N ARG A 101 -8.82 -10.80 6.06
CA ARG A 101 -8.46 -11.70 7.17
C ARG A 101 -9.08 -11.27 8.49
N VAL A 102 -9.09 -9.98 8.80
CA VAL A 102 -9.72 -9.44 10.03
C VAL A 102 -11.25 -9.59 9.96
N GLY A 103 -11.85 -9.38 8.79
CA GLY A 103 -13.28 -9.61 8.53
C GLY A 103 -14.23 -8.59 9.16
N LYS A 104 -13.73 -7.73 10.07
CA LYS A 104 -14.50 -6.66 10.72
C LYS A 104 -13.98 -5.29 10.32
N ARG A 105 -14.88 -4.49 9.75
CA ARG A 105 -14.55 -3.18 9.17
C ARG A 105 -13.95 -2.22 10.20
N ASP A 106 -14.60 -2.07 11.35
CA ASP A 106 -14.20 -1.05 12.33
C ASP A 106 -12.88 -1.41 13.02
N GLU A 107 -12.64 -2.71 13.25
CA GLU A 107 -11.34 -3.21 13.73
C GLU A 107 -10.23 -2.96 12.69
N THR A 108 -10.52 -3.20 11.40
CA THR A 108 -9.58 -2.94 10.30
C THR A 108 -9.18 -1.46 10.21
N ILE A 109 -10.17 -0.55 10.23
CA ILE A 109 -9.90 0.90 10.17
C ILE A 109 -9.07 1.33 11.37
N ARG A 110 -9.38 0.84 12.57
CA ARG A 110 -8.59 1.14 13.77
C ARG A 110 -7.15 0.68 13.60
N SER A 111 -6.92 -0.57 13.17
CA SER A 111 -5.56 -1.07 12.90
C SER A 111 -4.81 -0.18 11.90
N PHE A 112 -5.46 0.31 10.86
CA PHE A 112 -4.83 1.14 9.84
C PHE A 112 -4.49 2.56 10.28
N LEU A 113 -5.32 3.18 11.12
CA LEU A 113 -5.11 4.54 11.60
C LEU A 113 -4.18 4.60 12.82
N GLU A 114 -4.21 3.56 13.67
CA GLU A 114 -3.48 3.52 14.94
C GLU A 114 -2.20 2.68 14.88
N ALA A 115 -1.89 2.02 13.76
CA ALA A 115 -0.68 1.21 13.63
C ALA A 115 0.60 2.01 13.92
N GLU A 116 1.37 1.55 14.89
CA GLU A 116 2.74 2.02 15.15
C GLU A 116 3.77 1.24 14.30
N ASP A 117 3.47 -0.03 13.97
CA ASP A 117 4.26 -0.88 13.07
C ASP A 117 3.44 -1.24 11.82
N LEU A 118 3.70 -0.54 10.71
CA LEU A 118 3.06 -0.84 9.42
C LEU A 118 3.55 -2.16 8.79
N VAL A 119 4.71 -2.66 9.20
CA VAL A 119 5.21 -3.96 8.73
C VAL A 119 4.38 -5.09 9.33
N ALA A 120 3.83 -4.92 10.54
CA ALA A 120 2.92 -5.90 11.16
C ALA A 120 1.68 -6.14 10.30
N ILE A 121 1.09 -5.08 9.71
CA ILE A 121 -0.04 -5.20 8.78
C ILE A 121 0.28 -6.16 7.62
N TYR A 122 1.48 -6.04 7.04
CA TYR A 122 1.92 -6.98 6.00
C TYR A 122 2.07 -8.41 6.54
N ARG A 123 2.79 -8.59 7.66
CA ARG A 123 3.01 -9.94 8.24
C ARG A 123 1.70 -10.67 8.52
N GLU A 124 0.68 -9.93 8.96
CA GLU A 124 -0.64 -10.48 9.29
C GLU A 124 -1.57 -10.58 8.09
N SER A 125 -1.30 -9.85 7.00
CA SER A 125 -2.19 -9.80 5.83
C SER A 125 -2.37 -11.15 5.12
N GLY A 126 -1.38 -12.04 5.18
CA GLY A 126 -1.31 -13.23 4.34
C GLY A 126 -1.18 -12.92 2.84
N TYR A 127 -0.81 -11.69 2.47
CA TYR A 127 -0.64 -11.28 1.09
C TYR A 127 0.56 -11.96 0.43
N GLY A 128 0.34 -12.42 -0.80
CA GLY A 128 1.25 -13.23 -1.57
C GLY A 128 0.52 -13.82 -2.77
N PRO A 129 0.29 -13.02 -3.84
CA PRO A 129 -0.37 -13.51 -5.05
C PRO A 129 0.36 -14.75 -5.59
N ARG A 130 -0.42 -15.73 -6.05
CA ARG A 130 0.07 -16.96 -6.69
C ARG A 130 0.27 -16.76 -8.18
#